data_AF-A0A4R9WW60-F1
#
_entry.id   AF-A0A4R9WW60-F1
#
_cell.length_a   1.000
_cell.length_b   1.000
_cell.length_c   1.000
_cell.angle_alpha   90.00
_cell.angle_beta   90.00
_cell.angle_gamma   90.00
#
_symmetry.space_group_name_H-M   'P 1'
#
loop_
_entity.id
_entity.type
_entity.pdbx_description
1 polymer ?
#
loop_
_entity_poly.entity_id
_entity_poly.type
_entity_poly.pdbx_seq_one_letter_code
_entity_poly.pdbx_strand_id
1 'polypeptide(L)'
;AHAIVFVGLLPLATAIFGVLRGGDRPRPAFWLFSCIGSALVAGFSLSQGVTASPVGDGLMLGAIIVCGLGYADGAALSRRLGGWQVICWALALSLPVMLALSFATLPPSFAGVGSGALIGLAYVSLFSMLIGFVFWYRGLAQGGIAAVGQLQLL
;
A
#
# COMPACT_ATOMS: atom_id res chain seq x y z
N ALA A 1 -3.37 -15.99 1.81
CA ALA A 1 -3.46 -15.98 0.33
C ALA A 1 -4.48 -14.96 -0.19
N HIS A 2 -5.69 -14.85 0.39
CA HIS A 2 -6.74 -13.92 -0.07
C HIS A 2 -6.31 -12.43 -0.11
N ALA A 3 -5.65 -11.93 0.94
CA ALA A 3 -5.24 -10.52 1.07
C ALA A 3 -4.28 -10.01 -0.02
N ILE A 4 -3.35 -10.85 -0.50
CA ILE A 4 -2.38 -10.46 -1.54
C ILE A 4 -3.09 -10.11 -2.85
N VAL A 5 -4.23 -10.75 -3.12
CA VAL A 5 -4.95 -10.56 -4.37
C VAL A 5 -5.67 -9.20 -4.37
N PHE A 6 -6.16 -8.74 -3.22
CA PHE A 6 -6.69 -7.38 -3.07
C PHE A 6 -5.63 -6.30 -3.28
N VAL A 7 -4.36 -6.58 -3.00
CA VAL A 7 -3.28 -5.61 -3.26
C VAL A 7 -3.21 -5.24 -4.74
N GLY A 8 -3.65 -6.11 -5.67
CA GLY A 8 -3.76 -5.76 -7.09
C GLY A 8 -4.79 -4.66 -7.40
N LEU A 9 -5.69 -4.34 -6.48
CA LEU A 9 -6.61 -3.20 -6.60
C LEU A 9 -5.99 -1.87 -6.14
N LEU A 10 -4.89 -1.92 -5.38
CA LEU A 10 -4.22 -0.74 -4.85
C LEU A 10 -3.73 0.21 -5.95
N PRO A 11 -3.18 -0.26 -7.09
CA PRO A 11 -2.74 0.63 -8.15
C PRO A 11 -3.88 1.38 -8.83
N LEU A 12 -5.04 0.72 -8.97
CA LEU A 12 -6.24 1.37 -9.49
C LEU A 12 -6.75 2.43 -8.51
N ALA A 13 -6.85 2.10 -7.22
CA ALA A 13 -7.24 3.06 -6.18
C ALA A 13 -6.28 4.26 -6.13
N THR A 14 -4.97 4.00 -6.17
CA THR A 14 -3.93 5.04 -6.20
C THR A 14 -4.05 5.93 -7.44
N ALA A 15 -4.36 5.36 -8.61
CA ALA A 15 -4.57 6.13 -9.84
C ALA A 15 -5.83 7.01 -9.77
N ILE A 16 -6.94 6.50 -9.23
CA ILE A 16 -8.17 7.28 -9.00
C ILE A 16 -7.86 8.49 -8.12
N PHE A 17 -7.20 8.29 -6.98
CA PHE A 17 -6.80 9.40 -6.11
C PHE A 17 -5.70 10.28 -6.73
N GLY A 18 -4.83 9.73 -7.57
CA GLY A 18 -3.86 10.49 -8.36
C GLY A 18 -4.54 11.50 -9.28
N VAL A 19 -5.69 11.16 -9.88
CA VAL A 19 -6.51 12.11 -10.64
C VAL A 19 -7.17 13.14 -9.72
N LEU A 20 -7.84 12.68 -8.66
CA LEU A 20 -8.62 13.55 -7.77
C LEU A 20 -7.76 14.55 -6.98
N ARG A 21 -6.55 14.15 -6.56
CA ARG A 21 -5.67 14.90 -5.65
C ARG A 21 -4.42 15.42 -6.35
N GLY A 22 -3.85 14.62 -7.25
CA GLY A 22 -2.63 14.94 -7.98
C GLY A 22 -2.85 15.72 -9.27
N GLY A 23 -4.08 15.71 -9.81
CA GLY A 23 -4.38 16.31 -11.11
C GLY A 23 -3.86 15.49 -12.29
N ASP A 24 -3.50 14.22 -12.08
CA ASP A 24 -3.06 13.32 -13.14
C ASP A 24 -4.16 13.17 -14.19
N ARG A 25 -3.77 13.06 -15.47
CA ARG A 25 -4.69 12.84 -16.59
C ARG A 25 -4.29 11.59 -17.38
N PRO A 26 -4.52 10.38 -16.85
CA PRO A 26 -4.18 9.14 -17.54
C PRO A 26 -5.01 9.01 -18.82
N ARG A 27 -4.41 8.44 -19.86
CA ARG A 27 -5.10 8.20 -21.15
C ARG A 27 -6.24 7.18 -20.95
N PRO A 28 -7.31 7.19 -21.75
CA PRO A 28 -8.38 6.18 -21.65
C PRO A 28 -7.89 4.73 -21.70
N ALA A 29 -6.86 4.45 -22.49
CA ALA A 29 -6.23 3.12 -22.56
C ALA A 29 -5.64 2.67 -21.21
N PHE A 30 -5.09 3.59 -20.41
CA PHE A 30 -4.60 3.28 -19.07
C PHE A 30 -5.72 2.69 -18.21
N TRP A 31 -6.88 3.34 -18.18
CA TRP A 31 -8.03 2.88 -17.41
C TRP A 31 -8.52 1.51 -17.85
N LEU A 32 -8.57 1.28 -19.17
CA LEU A 32 -8.93 -0.03 -19.71
C LEU A 32 -8.00 -1.12 -19.18
N PHE A 33 -6.69 -0.95 -19.31
CA PHE A 33 -5.71 -1.95 -18.87
C PHE A 33 -5.66 -2.09 -17.34
N SER A 34 -5.78 -1.00 -16.58
CA SER A 34 -5.84 -1.05 -15.12
C SER A 34 -7.08 -1.79 -14.62
N CYS A 35 -8.24 -1.58 -15.25
CA CYS A 35 -9.47 -2.31 -14.93
C CYS A 35 -9.35 -3.80 -15.31
N ILE A 36 -8.80 -4.11 -16.48
CA ILE A 36 -8.57 -5.50 -16.91
C ILE A 36 -7.61 -6.21 -15.95
N GLY A 37 -6.46 -5.61 -15.62
CA GLY A 37 -5.49 -6.17 -14.68
C GLY A 37 -6.12 -6.41 -13.30
N SER A 38 -6.85 -5.42 -12.78
CA SER A 38 -7.59 -5.53 -11.51
C SER A 38 -8.62 -6.66 -11.54
N ALA A 39 -9.37 -6.79 -12.64
CA ALA A 39 -10.37 -7.83 -12.81
C ALA A 39 -9.75 -9.23 -12.94
N LEU A 40 -8.62 -9.37 -13.62
CA LEU A 40 -7.88 -10.64 -13.73
C LEU A 40 -7.36 -11.09 -12.36
N VAL A 41 -6.78 -10.17 -11.60
CA VAL A 41 -6.29 -10.45 -10.24
C VAL A 41 -7.46 -10.85 -9.34
N ALA A 42 -8.56 -10.09 -9.33
CA ALA A 42 -9.76 -10.43 -8.56
C ALA A 42 -10.38 -11.78 -8.98
N GLY A 43 -10.48 -12.04 -10.29
CA GLY A 43 -10.99 -13.28 -10.85
C GLY A 43 -10.12 -14.50 -10.51
N PHE A 44 -8.80 -14.34 -10.50
CA PHE A 44 -7.87 -15.37 -10.02
C PHE A 44 -8.08 -15.66 -8.53
N SER A 45 -8.35 -14.66 -7.69
CA SER A 45 -8.72 -14.89 -6.27
C SER A 45 -9.90 -15.82 -6.14
N LEU A 46 -10.97 -15.52 -6.89
CA LEU A 46 -12.25 -16.22 -6.81
C LEU A 46 -12.12 -17.68 -7.25
N SER A 47 -11.17 -18.00 -8.13
CA SER A 47 -10.93 -19.37 -8.61
C SER A 47 -10.13 -20.24 -7.63
N GLN A 48 -9.39 -19.65 -6.67
CA GLN A 48 -8.55 -20.39 -5.70
C GLN A 48 -9.34 -20.99 -4.52
N GLY A 49 -10.67 -20.92 -4.53
CA GLY A 49 -11.52 -21.48 -3.48
C GLY A 49 -11.78 -20.51 -2.34
N VAL A 50 -13.05 -20.36 -1.99
CA VAL A 50 -13.55 -19.27 -1.15
C VAL A 50 -13.85 -19.78 0.26
N THR A 51 -12.96 -19.50 1.21
CA THR A 51 -13.34 -19.35 2.62
C THR A 51 -13.55 -17.85 2.88
N ALA A 52 -14.60 -17.28 2.27
CA ALA A 52 -14.87 -15.85 2.37
C ALA A 52 -15.30 -15.47 3.78
N SER A 53 -14.60 -14.49 4.36
CA SER A 53 -15.12 -13.69 5.46
C SER A 53 -15.55 -12.35 4.87
N PRO A 54 -16.85 -12.10 4.67
CA PRO A 54 -17.34 -10.83 4.12
C PRO A 54 -16.83 -9.61 4.89
N VAL A 55 -16.63 -9.75 6.19
CA VAL A 55 -16.06 -8.72 7.06
C VAL A 55 -14.58 -8.48 6.73
N GLY A 56 -13.79 -9.55 6.59
CA GLY A 56 -12.38 -9.44 6.23
C GLY A 56 -12.17 -8.79 4.86
N ASP A 57 -13.04 -9.14 3.89
CA ASP A 57 -12.99 -8.58 2.54
C ASP A 57 -13.40 -7.10 2.53
N GLY A 58 -14.44 -6.72 3.28
CA GLY A 58 -14.83 -5.33 3.47
C GLY A 58 -13.72 -4.48 4.10
N LEU A 59 -13.06 -5.00 5.14
CA LEU A 59 -11.92 -4.32 5.77
C LEU A 59 -10.73 -4.18 4.81
N MET A 60 -10.46 -5.20 3.99
CA MET A 60 -9.39 -5.16 3.00
C MET A 60 -9.66 -4.12 1.91
N LEU A 61 -10.87 -4.06 1.38
CA LEU A 61 -11.29 -3.02 0.43
C LEU A 61 -11.17 -1.62 1.04
N GLY A 62 -11.60 -1.45 2.29
CA GLY A 62 -11.39 -0.19 3.02
C GLY A 62 -9.91 0.17 3.13
N ALA A 63 -9.06 -0.78 3.50
CA ALA A 63 -7.61 -0.58 3.58
C ALA A 63 -7.00 -0.18 2.22
N ILE A 64 -7.40 -0.80 1.12
CA ILE A 64 -6.95 -0.43 -0.24
C ILE A 64 -7.29 1.03 -0.56
N ILE A 65 -8.53 1.45 -0.28
CA ILE A 65 -9.00 2.81 -0.57
C ILE A 65 -8.18 3.82 0.24
N VAL A 66 -8.00 3.57 1.54
CA VAL A 66 -7.22 4.43 2.43
C VAL A 66 -5.75 4.46 2.02
N CYS A 67 -5.15 3.32 1.68
CA CYS A 67 -3.77 3.24 1.19
C CYS A 67 -3.58 3.98 -0.14
N GLY A 68 -4.50 3.81 -1.09
CA GLY A 68 -4.45 4.51 -2.38
C GLY A 68 -4.53 6.02 -2.22
N LEU A 69 -5.39 6.50 -1.32
CA LEU A 69 -5.44 7.91 -0.94
C LEU A 69 -4.12 8.36 -0.30
N GLY A 70 -3.61 7.59 0.66
CA GLY A 70 -2.35 7.88 1.34
C GLY A 70 -1.15 7.96 0.38
N TYR A 71 -1.11 7.10 -0.64
CA TYR A 71 -0.07 7.14 -1.66
C TYR A 71 -0.18 8.37 -2.55
N ALA A 72 -1.40 8.72 -3.00
CA ALA A 72 -1.61 9.90 -3.81
C ALA A 72 -1.26 11.19 -3.05
N ASP A 73 -1.71 11.32 -1.80
CA ASP A 73 -1.39 12.46 -0.95
C ASP A 73 0.09 12.50 -0.55
N GLY A 74 0.69 11.35 -0.23
CA GLY A 74 2.11 11.25 0.07
C GLY A 74 2.99 11.65 -1.13
N ALA A 75 2.61 11.25 -2.34
CA ALA A 75 3.28 11.69 -3.57
C ALA A 75 3.10 13.20 -3.82
N ALA A 76 1.90 13.74 -3.56
CA ALA A 76 1.64 15.16 -3.66
C ALA A 76 2.46 16.00 -2.66
N LEU A 77 2.53 15.55 -1.40
CA LEU A 77 3.35 16.16 -0.36
C LEU A 77 4.84 16.05 -0.68
N SER A 78 5.27 14.96 -1.31
CA SER A 78 6.67 14.74 -1.67
C SER A 78 7.20 15.74 -2.69
N ARG A 79 6.33 16.37 -3.49
CA ARG A 79 6.72 17.49 -4.37
C ARG A 79 7.11 18.76 -3.59
N ARG A 80 6.63 18.91 -2.34
CA ARG A 80 6.88 20.09 -1.50
C ARG A 80 7.90 19.81 -0.39
N LEU A 81 7.81 18.64 0.24
CA LEU A 81 8.61 18.24 1.40
C LEU A 81 9.72 17.24 1.05
N GLY A 82 9.70 16.63 -0.14
CA GLY A 82 10.61 15.53 -0.46
C GLY A 82 10.17 14.18 0.15
N GLY A 83 10.42 13.09 -0.58
CA GLY A 83 9.92 11.75 -0.24
C GLY A 83 10.40 11.21 1.11
N TRP A 84 11.64 11.51 1.50
CA TRP A 84 12.17 11.06 2.80
C TRP A 84 11.48 11.75 3.98
N GLN A 85 11.15 13.05 3.86
CA GLN A 85 10.45 13.76 4.94
C GLN A 85 9.02 13.25 5.08
N VAL A 86 8.34 12.96 3.96
CA VAL A 86 6.98 12.44 3.97
C VAL A 86 6.90 11.09 4.70
N ILE A 87 7.78 10.13 4.38
CA ILE A 87 7.75 8.83 5.07
C ILE A 87 8.17 8.97 6.54
N CYS A 88 9.17 9.79 6.87
CA CYS A 88 9.56 10.00 8.27
C CYS A 88 8.41 10.59 9.10
N TRP A 89 7.69 11.58 8.58
CA TRP A 89 6.52 12.14 9.25
C TRP A 89 5.37 11.14 9.34
N ALA A 90 5.09 10.37 8.28
CA ALA A 90 4.08 9.32 8.32
C ALA A 90 4.37 8.27 9.40
N LEU A 91 5.64 7.85 9.52
CA LEU A 91 6.08 6.92 10.57
C LEU A 91 5.98 7.54 11.97
N ALA A 92 6.45 8.78 12.15
CA ALA A 92 6.38 9.46 13.44
C ALA A 92 4.93 9.67 13.92
N LEU A 93 4.02 10.02 13.02
CA LEU A 93 2.60 10.23 13.34
C LEU A 93 1.85 8.91 13.58
N SER A 94 2.22 7.84 12.89
CA SER A 94 1.60 6.51 13.08
C SER A 94 2.14 5.77 14.31
N LEU A 95 3.38 6.06 14.74
CA LEU A 95 4.04 5.41 15.88
C LEU A 95 3.19 5.35 17.15
N PRO A 96 2.56 6.42 17.67
CA PRO A 96 1.78 6.34 18.91
C PRO A 96 0.59 5.39 18.80
N VAL A 97 -0.11 5.40 17.66
CA VAL A 97 -1.26 4.52 17.41
C VAL A 97 -0.80 3.07 17.29
N MET A 98 0.27 2.84 16.52
CA MET A 98 0.83 1.50 16.33
C MET A 98 1.41 0.94 17.62
N LEU A 99 2.01 1.78 18.47
CA LEU A 99 2.55 1.38 19.77
C LEU A 99 1.41 0.95 20.70
N ALA A 100 0.33 1.73 20.79
CA ALA A 100 -0.85 1.37 21.59
C ALA A 100 -1.48 0.05 21.11
N LEU A 101 -1.64 -0.13 19.79
CA LEU A 101 -2.15 -1.39 19.21
C LEU A 101 -1.20 -2.58 19.45
N SER A 102 0.12 -2.36 19.42
CA SER A 102 1.11 -3.40 19.72
C SER A 102 0.99 -3.88 21.16
N PHE A 103 0.77 -2.97 22.12
CA PHE A 103 0.52 -3.33 23.51
C PHE A 103 -0.83 -4.02 23.70
N ALA A 104 -1.87 -3.59 22.98
CA ALA A 104 -3.19 -4.19 23.08
C ALA A 104 -3.27 -5.61 22.49
N THR A 105 -2.37 -5.96 21.56
CA THR A 105 -2.34 -7.25 20.86
C THR A 105 -1.13 -8.12 21.22
N LEU A 106 -0.48 -7.82 22.35
CA LEU A 106 0.72 -8.50 22.80
C LEU A 106 0.48 -10.01 22.96
N PRO A 107 1.37 -10.88 22.45
CA PRO A 107 1.22 -12.32 22.66
C PRO A 107 1.49 -12.69 24.13
N PRO A 108 0.90 -13.77 24.64
CA PRO A 108 1.17 -14.25 26.00
C PRO A 108 2.63 -14.62 26.26
N SER A 109 3.41 -14.90 25.21
CA SER A 109 4.84 -15.19 25.31
C SER A 109 5.58 -14.86 24.01
N PHE A 110 6.88 -14.59 24.12
CA PHE A 110 7.79 -14.39 22.98
C PHE A 110 8.64 -15.62 22.67
N ALA A 111 8.38 -16.77 23.30
CA ALA A 111 9.21 -17.98 23.18
C ALA A 111 9.29 -18.51 21.73
N GLY A 112 8.29 -18.21 20.89
CA GLY A 112 8.29 -18.57 19.47
C GLY A 112 8.96 -17.54 18.53
N VAL A 113 9.47 -16.42 19.05
CA VAL A 113 10.09 -15.37 18.22
C VAL A 113 11.57 -15.70 17.99
N GLY A 114 11.83 -16.41 16.89
CA GLY A 114 13.20 -16.75 16.46
C GLY A 114 13.95 -15.57 15.83
N SER A 115 15.26 -15.76 15.64
CA SER A 115 16.14 -14.77 14.99
C SER A 115 15.66 -14.37 13.60
N GLY A 116 15.10 -15.30 12.82
CA GLY A 116 14.54 -15.02 11.50
C GLY A 116 13.39 -14.00 11.53
N ALA A 117 12.54 -14.04 12.55
CA ALA A 117 11.45 -13.07 12.70
C ALA A 117 11.98 -11.66 13.02
N LEU A 118 13.01 -11.56 13.86
CA LEU A 118 13.65 -10.28 14.21
C LEU A 118 14.40 -9.68 13.03
N ILE A 119 15.14 -10.51 12.26
CA ILE A 119 15.82 -10.08 11.04
C ILE A 119 14.79 -9.65 9.99
N GLY A 120 13.70 -10.41 9.82
CA GLY A 120 12.59 -10.04 8.94
C GLY A 120 11.96 -8.71 9.32
N LEU A 121 11.71 -8.48 10.61
CA LEU A 121 11.19 -7.22 11.13
C LEU A 121 12.15 -6.06 10.84
N ALA A 122 13.45 -6.23 11.10
CA ALA A 122 14.46 -5.23 10.80
C ALA A 122 14.52 -4.92 9.30
N TYR A 123 14.49 -5.95 8.45
CA TYR A 123 14.52 -5.81 7.00
C TYR A 123 13.30 -5.05 6.48
N VAL A 124 12.10 -5.51 6.83
CA VAL A 124 10.84 -4.89 6.38
C VAL A 124 10.72 -3.46 6.88
N SER A 125 11.16 -3.17 8.11
CA SER A 125 11.08 -1.82 8.68
C SER A 125 12.08 -0.85 8.04
N LEU A 126 13.34 -1.26 7.88
CA LEU A 126 14.40 -0.36 7.41
C LEU A 126 14.45 -0.29 5.89
N PHE A 127 14.53 -1.44 5.21
CA PHE A 127 14.74 -1.48 3.77
C PHE A 127 13.43 -1.31 3.01
N SER A 128 12.40 -2.08 3.36
CA SER A 128 11.13 -2.01 2.62
C SER A 128 10.34 -0.76 2.98
N MET A 129 10.15 -0.49 4.27
CA MET A 129 9.25 0.56 4.74
C MET A 129 9.90 1.95 4.77
N LEU A 130 11.12 2.10 5.30
CA LEU A 130 11.75 3.43 5.33
C LEU A 130 12.44 3.73 3.99
N ILE A 131 13.51 3.00 3.66
CA ILE A 131 14.36 3.29 2.48
C ILE A 131 13.55 3.13 1.19
N GLY A 132 12.80 2.04 1.05
CA GLY A 132 11.97 1.77 -0.12
C GLY A 132 10.96 2.88 -0.36
N PHE A 133 10.29 3.39 0.68
CA PHE A 133 9.32 4.46 0.52
C PHE A 133 9.93 5.83 0.20
N VAL A 134 11.17 6.09 0.60
CA VAL A 134 11.88 7.30 0.14
C VAL A 134 11.90 7.35 -1.38
N PHE A 135 12.27 6.23 -2.00
CA PHE A 135 12.34 6.11 -3.46
C PHE A 135 10.96 5.99 -4.08
N TRP A 136 10.04 5.26 -3.47
CA TRP A 136 8.66 5.10 -3.95
C TRP A 136 7.95 6.44 -4.08
N TYR A 137 7.95 7.24 -3.01
CA TYR A 137 7.30 8.55 -3.03
C TYR A 137 7.98 9.53 -3.99
N ARG A 138 9.31 9.47 -4.08
CA ARG A 138 10.05 10.26 -5.07
C ARG A 138 9.70 9.84 -6.49
N GLY A 139 9.59 8.54 -6.75
CA GLY A 139 9.17 7.98 -8.04
C GLY A 139 7.77 8.43 -8.42
N LEU A 140 6.78 8.27 -7.53
CA LEU A 140 5.42 8.75 -7.75
C LEU A 140 5.35 10.25 -8.03
N ALA A 141 6.12 11.05 -7.28
CA ALA A 141 6.15 12.50 -7.45
C ALA A 141 6.76 12.95 -8.80
N GLN A 142 7.73 12.18 -9.34
CA GLN A 142 8.44 12.50 -10.58
C GLN A 142 7.79 11.88 -11.83
N GLY A 143 7.37 10.61 -11.76
CA GLY A 143 6.86 9.84 -12.90
C GLY A 143 5.33 9.88 -13.06
N GLY A 144 4.62 10.56 -12.16
CA GLY A 144 3.16 10.58 -12.12
C GLY A 144 2.60 9.47 -11.23
N ILE A 145 1.61 9.81 -10.43
CA ILE A 145 1.05 8.94 -9.39
C ILE A 145 0.39 7.72 -10.03
N ALA A 146 -0.42 7.95 -11.07
CA ALA A 146 -1.12 6.90 -11.77
C ALA A 146 -0.17 5.96 -12.52
N ALA A 147 0.81 6.50 -13.26
CA ALA A 147 1.71 5.70 -14.09
C ALA A 147 2.67 4.85 -13.25
N VAL A 148 3.31 5.45 -12.23
CA VAL A 148 4.25 4.73 -11.36
C VAL A 148 3.50 3.78 -10.42
N GLY A 149 2.30 4.15 -9.94
CA GLY A 149 1.46 3.28 -9.12
C GLY A 149 1.13 1.94 -9.80
N GLN A 150 0.93 1.94 -11.12
CA GLN A 150 0.69 0.71 -11.88
C GLN A 150 1.86 -0.27 -11.91
N LEU A 151 3.09 0.16 -11.60
CA LEU A 151 4.22 -0.77 -11.52
C LEU A 151 4.04 -1.82 -10.42
N GLN A 152 3.15 -1.61 -9.45
CA GLN A 152 2.83 -2.63 -8.45
C GLN A 152 1.97 -3.78 -9.00
N LEU A 153 1.44 -3.68 -10.22
CA LEU A 153 0.77 -4.79 -10.92
C LEU A 153 1.75 -5.70 -11.70
N LEU A 154 3.03 -5.30 -11.84
CA LEU A 154 4.08 -6.07 -12.51
C LEU A 154 4.78 -7.02 -11.53
#